data_AF-A0A4W5K193-F1
#
_entry.id   AF-A0A4W5K193-F1
#
_cell.length_a   1.000
_cell.length_b   1.000
_cell.length_c   1.000
_cell.angle_alpha   90.00
_cell.angle_beta   90.00
_cell.angle_gamma   90.00
#
_symmetry.space_group_name_H-M   'P 1'
#
loop_
_entity.id
_entity.type
_entity.pdbx_description
1 polymer ?
#
loop_
_entity_poly.entity_id
_entity_poly.type
_entity_poly.pdbx_seq_one_letter_code
_entity_poly.pdbx_strand_id
1 'polypeptide(L)'
;MPVLLSGVELLRVCTVLQDCAAQLSVLAHIMPDTYRSRPESDKVVSADVGQVLEQQKGALQNLKAARQFERAAGRLSDATRELHRSQKELNRTLEENPLSPDNLAKVQRDSQFVAHVIADVLAELQERGTFHSLFLAVGEEKRRKANLLDIIIRLWSI
;
A
#
# COMPACT_ATOMS: atom_id res chain seq x y z
N MET A 1 -34.88 16.92 2.57
CA MET A 1 -34.95 17.76 3.79
C MET A 1 -33.62 17.62 4.51
N PRO A 2 -32.89 18.72 4.76
CA PRO A 2 -31.64 18.65 5.52
C PRO A 2 -31.96 18.19 6.95
N VAL A 3 -31.23 17.18 7.43
CA VAL A 3 -31.33 16.71 8.81
C VAL A 3 -30.52 17.66 9.68
N LEU A 4 -31.18 18.28 10.66
CA LEU A 4 -30.56 19.18 11.62
C LEU A 4 -30.22 18.41 12.90
N LEU A 5 -29.03 18.67 13.43
CA LEU A 5 -28.59 18.10 14.71
C LEU A 5 -28.96 19.03 15.86
N SER A 6 -29.28 18.45 17.02
CA SER A 6 -29.38 19.25 18.25
C SER A 6 -27.99 19.76 18.68
N GLY A 7 -27.94 20.82 19.48
CA GLY A 7 -26.66 21.44 19.88
C GLY A 7 -25.67 20.48 20.55
N VAL A 8 -26.16 19.53 21.37
CA VAL A 8 -25.28 18.56 22.04
C VAL A 8 -24.79 17.47 21.06
N GLU A 9 -25.62 17.06 20.10
CA GLU A 9 -25.21 16.13 19.04
C GLU A 9 -24.17 16.78 18.13
N LEU A 10 -24.40 18.03 17.74
CA LEU A 10 -23.48 18.82 16.92
C LEU A 10 -22.10 18.91 17.57
N LEU A 11 -22.05 19.25 18.86
CA LEU A 11 -20.79 19.35 19.61
C LEU A 11 -20.05 18.00 19.64
N ARG A 12 -20.75 16.91 19.92
CA ARG A 12 -20.16 15.56 19.95
C ARG A 12 -19.60 15.16 18.60
N VAL A 13 -20.38 15.33 17.53
CA VAL A 13 -19.97 14.97 16.17
C VAL A 13 -18.77 15.81 15.73
N CYS A 14 -18.79 17.12 15.94
CA CYS A 14 -17.67 18.00 15.60
C CYS A 14 -16.39 17.60 16.35
N THR A 15 -16.49 17.29 17.65
CA THR A 15 -15.33 16.87 18.46
C THR A 15 -14.70 15.58 17.89
N VAL A 16 -15.53 14.59 17.55
CA VAL A 16 -15.04 13.33 16.96
C VAL A 16 -14.40 13.58 15.59
N LEU A 17 -15.04 14.38 14.73
CA LEU A 17 -14.52 14.67 13.39
C LEU A 17 -13.21 15.46 13.44
N GLN A 18 -13.06 16.38 14.39
CA GLN A 18 -11.80 17.09 14.63
C GLN A 18 -10.68 16.14 15.05
N ASP A 19 -10.97 15.20 15.95
CA ASP A 19 -10.00 14.19 16.37
C ASP A 19 -9.62 13.26 15.20
N CYS A 20 -10.60 12.82 14.40
CA CYS A 20 -10.33 12.04 13.19
C CYS A 20 -9.44 12.80 12.19
N ALA A 21 -9.70 14.09 11.96
CA ALA A 21 -8.87 14.92 11.08
C ALA A 21 -7.43 15.03 11.60
N ALA A 22 -7.25 15.20 12.91
CA ALA A 22 -5.93 15.23 13.54
C ALA A 22 -5.19 13.89 13.38
N GLN A 23 -5.87 12.77 13.60
CA GLN A 23 -5.31 11.43 13.43
C GLN A 23 -4.90 11.17 11.97
N LEU A 24 -5.71 11.58 10.99
CA LEU A 24 -5.37 11.48 9.57
C LEU A 24 -4.15 12.33 9.22
N SER A 25 -4.01 13.52 9.82
CA SER A 25 -2.81 14.35 9.65
C SER A 25 -1.56 13.69 10.23
N VAL A 26 -1.68 13.04 11.40
CA VAL A 26 -0.58 12.28 12.00
C VAL A 26 -0.20 11.10 11.10
N LEU A 27 -1.20 10.36 10.60
CA LEU A 27 -0.97 9.23 9.70
C LEU A 27 -0.26 9.67 8.41
N ALA A 28 -0.68 10.78 7.81
CA ALA A 28 -0.03 11.36 6.64
C ALA A 28 1.42 11.80 6.92
N HIS A 29 1.73 12.22 8.15
CA HIS A 29 3.09 12.60 8.52
C HIS A 29 4.00 11.40 8.77
N ILE A 30 3.45 10.33 9.37
CA ILE A 30 4.18 9.07 9.62
C ILE A 30 4.40 8.29 8.33
N MET A 31 3.49 8.42 7.37
CA MET A 31 3.51 7.76 6.06
C MET A 31 4.01 8.77 5.01
N PRO A 32 5.32 8.98 4.86
CA PRO A 32 5.81 10.08 4.05
C PRO A 32 5.66 9.71 2.57
N ASP A 33 5.58 10.73 1.72
CA ASP A 33 5.59 10.61 0.25
C ASP A 33 6.78 9.79 -0.30
N THR A 34 7.76 9.45 0.53
CA THR A 34 8.95 8.64 0.20
C THR A 34 8.68 7.23 -0.30
N TYR A 35 7.47 6.67 -0.09
CA TYR A 35 7.12 5.38 -0.69
C TYR A 35 6.58 5.49 -2.12
N ARG A 36 6.38 6.73 -2.61
CA ARG A 36 6.22 7.05 -4.03
C ARG A 36 7.56 6.80 -4.70
N SER A 37 7.87 5.51 -4.94
CA SER A 37 9.01 5.04 -5.74
C SER A 37 10.23 5.95 -5.59
N ARG A 38 11.06 5.78 -4.55
CA ARG A 38 12.46 6.12 -4.78
C ARG A 38 13.00 5.05 -5.72
N PRO A 39 13.17 5.30 -7.03
CA PRO A 39 13.96 4.38 -7.86
C PRO A 39 15.36 4.23 -7.27
N GLU A 40 15.82 5.15 -6.42
CA GLU A 40 17.12 5.06 -5.76
C GLU A 40 17.15 4.15 -4.52
N SER A 41 16.07 4.01 -3.76
CA SER A 41 16.08 3.12 -2.58
C SER A 41 15.95 1.66 -2.99
N ASP A 42 15.15 1.40 -4.03
CA ASP A 42 15.10 0.10 -4.70
C ASP A 42 16.41 -0.19 -5.44
N LYS A 43 17.07 0.82 -6.02
CA LYS A 43 18.42 0.64 -6.61
C LYS A 43 19.49 0.40 -5.55
N VAL A 44 19.44 0.99 -4.36
CA VAL A 44 20.45 0.73 -3.32
C VAL A 44 20.28 -0.68 -2.79
N VAL A 45 19.06 -1.12 -2.46
CA VAL A 45 18.82 -2.50 -2.01
C VAL A 45 19.05 -3.50 -3.15
N SER A 46 18.64 -3.20 -4.39
CA SER A 46 18.88 -4.06 -5.56
C SER A 46 20.35 -4.08 -6.00
N ALA A 47 21.11 -2.98 -5.81
CA ALA A 47 22.55 -2.93 -6.07
C ALA A 47 23.33 -3.67 -4.98
N ASP A 48 22.98 -3.52 -3.71
CA ASP A 48 23.60 -4.26 -2.61
C ASP A 48 23.28 -5.76 -2.74
N VAL A 49 22.02 -6.12 -3.01
CA VAL A 49 21.61 -7.50 -3.29
C VAL A 49 22.26 -8.01 -4.58
N GLY A 50 22.37 -7.20 -5.62
CA GLY A 50 23.02 -7.53 -6.88
C GLY A 50 24.53 -7.72 -6.73
N GLN A 51 25.19 -6.93 -5.88
CA GLN A 51 26.60 -7.05 -5.55
C GLN A 51 26.85 -8.31 -4.72
N VAL A 52 25.97 -8.64 -3.76
CA VAL A 52 26.00 -9.91 -3.03
C VAL A 52 25.74 -11.08 -3.98
N LEU A 53 24.82 -10.95 -4.93
CA LEU A 53 24.51 -11.97 -5.94
C LEU A 53 25.72 -12.23 -6.86
N GLU A 54 26.40 -11.17 -7.29
CA GLU A 54 27.55 -11.29 -8.19
C GLU A 54 28.82 -11.73 -7.45
N GLN A 55 28.98 -11.35 -6.18
CA GLN A 55 29.98 -11.96 -5.30
C GLN A 55 29.71 -13.46 -5.08
N GLN A 56 28.46 -13.87 -4.87
CA GLN A 56 28.10 -15.28 -4.74
C GLN A 56 28.27 -16.05 -6.05
N LYS A 57 27.96 -15.45 -7.20
CA LYS A 57 28.17 -16.03 -8.52
C LYS A 57 29.66 -16.15 -8.86
N GLY A 58 30.47 -15.17 -8.49
CA GLY A 58 31.93 -15.23 -8.57
C GLY A 58 32.51 -16.33 -7.67
N ALA A 59 32.02 -16.45 -6.43
CA ALA A 59 32.38 -17.54 -5.53
C ALA A 59 31.98 -18.93 -6.08
N LEU A 60 30.82 -19.04 -6.73
CA LEU A 60 30.39 -20.27 -7.42
C LEU A 60 31.25 -20.61 -8.64
N GLN A 61 31.68 -19.62 -9.40
CA GLN A 61 32.59 -19.82 -10.54
C GLN A 61 33.97 -20.25 -10.06
N ASN A 62 34.48 -19.65 -8.98
CA ASN A 62 35.73 -20.04 -8.34
C ASN A 62 35.65 -21.45 -7.74
N LEU A 63 34.51 -21.82 -7.13
CA LEU A 63 34.26 -23.19 -6.69
C LEU A 63 34.12 -24.18 -7.85
N LYS A 64 33.54 -23.77 -8.99
CA LYS A 64 33.48 -24.60 -10.21
C LYS A 64 34.87 -24.78 -10.84
N ALA A 65 35.71 -23.75 -10.83
CA ALA A 65 37.10 -23.81 -11.26
C ALA A 65 37.93 -24.72 -10.33
N ALA A 66 37.73 -24.59 -9.01
CA ALA A 66 38.34 -25.48 -8.01
C ALA A 66 37.84 -26.94 -8.11
N ARG A 67 36.68 -27.17 -8.74
CA ARG A 67 36.04 -28.49 -8.93
C ARG A 67 36.36 -29.21 -10.23
N GLN A 68 37.23 -28.67 -11.09
CA GLN A 68 37.83 -29.52 -12.12
C GLN A 68 38.65 -30.67 -11.50
N PHE A 69 38.91 -30.65 -10.18
CA PHE A 69 39.64 -31.70 -9.48
C PHE A 69 38.80 -32.69 -8.64
N GLU A 70 37.58 -32.38 -8.16
CA GLU A 70 36.87 -33.32 -7.27
C GLU A 70 35.35 -33.45 -7.51
N ARG A 71 34.93 -34.69 -7.79
CA ARG A 71 33.54 -35.14 -8.00
C ARG A 71 32.76 -35.09 -6.69
N ALA A 72 31.83 -34.13 -6.55
CA ALA A 72 30.75 -34.17 -5.58
C ALA A 72 29.46 -33.54 -6.16
N ALA A 73 28.86 -34.24 -7.13
CA ALA A 73 27.74 -33.73 -7.93
C ALA A 73 26.36 -33.76 -7.23
N GLY A 74 26.19 -34.50 -6.13
CA GLY A 74 24.89 -34.62 -5.44
C GLY A 74 24.51 -33.40 -4.59
N ARG A 75 25.43 -32.89 -3.77
CA ARG A 75 25.13 -31.83 -2.77
C ARG A 75 24.98 -30.42 -3.37
N LEU A 76 25.51 -30.18 -4.58
CA LEU A 76 25.42 -28.87 -5.24
C LEU A 76 24.07 -28.64 -5.93
N SER A 77 23.48 -29.70 -6.50
CA SER A 77 22.17 -29.64 -7.13
C SER A 77 21.08 -29.27 -6.12
N ASP A 78 21.17 -29.84 -4.91
CA ASP A 78 20.25 -29.55 -3.82
C ASP A 78 20.43 -28.12 -3.30
N ALA A 79 21.66 -27.66 -3.08
CA ALA A 79 21.91 -26.28 -2.67
C ALA A 79 21.40 -25.24 -3.69
N THR A 80 21.53 -25.54 -4.99
CA THR A 80 21.01 -24.66 -6.06
C THR A 80 19.48 -24.65 -6.09
N ARG A 81 18.84 -25.81 -5.86
CA ARG A 81 17.38 -25.92 -5.74
C ARG A 81 16.83 -25.22 -4.49
N GLU A 82 17.52 -25.34 -3.36
CA GLU A 82 17.17 -24.66 -2.12
C GLU A 82 17.27 -23.14 -2.28
N LEU A 83 18.31 -22.63 -2.94
CA LEU A 83 18.43 -21.21 -3.27
C LEU A 83 17.30 -20.72 -4.16
N HIS A 84 16.95 -21.45 -5.22
CA HIS A 84 15.81 -21.08 -6.07
C HIS A 84 14.48 -21.11 -5.31
N ARG A 85 14.29 -22.08 -4.40
CA ARG A 85 13.09 -22.15 -3.56
C ARG A 85 13.05 -20.97 -2.57
N SER A 86 14.16 -20.68 -1.92
CA SER A 86 14.29 -19.55 -0.99
C SER A 86 14.09 -18.21 -1.69
N GLN A 87 14.60 -18.04 -2.91
CA GLN A 87 14.39 -16.85 -3.72
C GLN A 87 12.93 -16.67 -4.14
N LYS A 88 12.25 -17.76 -4.52
CA LYS A 88 10.83 -17.74 -4.84
C LYS A 88 9.98 -17.38 -3.61
N GLU A 89 10.35 -17.90 -2.45
CA GLU A 89 9.66 -17.62 -1.19
C GLU A 89 9.85 -16.16 -0.76
N LEU A 90 11.07 -15.62 -0.88
CA LEU A 90 11.34 -14.19 -0.65
C LEU A 90 10.53 -13.29 -1.58
N ASN A 91 10.49 -13.59 -2.89
CA ASN A 91 9.68 -12.82 -3.84
C ASN A 91 8.19 -12.88 -3.49
N ARG A 92 7.66 -14.04 -3.10
CA ARG A 92 6.26 -14.16 -2.64
C ARG A 92 6.03 -13.30 -1.39
N THR A 93 6.93 -13.33 -0.41
CA THR A 93 6.83 -12.52 0.80
C THR A 93 6.90 -11.02 0.52
N LEU A 94 7.68 -10.60 -0.50
CA LEU A 94 7.75 -9.20 -0.94
C LEU A 94 6.49 -8.78 -1.71
N GLU A 95 5.91 -9.64 -2.54
CA GLU A 95 4.65 -9.40 -3.27
C GLU A 95 3.44 -9.36 -2.34
N GLU A 96 3.41 -10.24 -1.32
CA GLU A 96 2.36 -10.29 -0.30
C GLU A 96 2.55 -9.23 0.81
N ASN A 97 3.59 -8.38 0.71
CA ASN A 97 3.89 -7.40 1.73
C ASN A 97 2.78 -6.32 1.80
N PRO A 98 2.09 -6.17 2.95
CA PRO A 98 1.07 -5.13 3.13
C PRO A 98 1.63 -3.71 3.00
N LEU A 99 2.95 -3.54 3.13
CA LEU A 99 3.72 -2.31 2.90
C LEU A 99 4.23 -2.17 1.44
N SER A 100 3.63 -2.90 0.50
CA SER A 100 3.89 -2.67 -0.93
C SER A 100 3.66 -1.20 -1.29
N PRO A 101 4.48 -0.60 -2.17
CA PRO A 101 4.35 0.80 -2.57
C PRO A 101 2.96 1.14 -3.13
N ASP A 102 2.30 0.18 -3.80
CA ASP A 102 0.95 0.37 -4.34
C ASP A 102 -0.12 0.43 -3.24
N ASN A 103 -0.03 -0.47 -2.25
CA ASN A 103 -0.92 -0.48 -1.09
C ASN A 103 -0.76 0.80 -0.27
N LEU A 104 0.48 1.25 -0.05
CA LEU A 104 0.77 2.49 0.67
C LEU A 104 0.26 3.71 -0.09
N ALA A 105 0.45 3.76 -1.41
CA ALA A 105 -0.09 4.84 -2.26
C ALA A 105 -1.63 4.84 -2.29
N LYS A 106 -2.26 3.67 -2.20
CA LYS A 106 -3.71 3.55 -2.05
C LYS A 106 -4.18 4.09 -0.70
N VAL A 107 -3.59 3.64 0.40
CA VAL A 107 -3.91 4.12 1.76
C VAL A 107 -3.73 5.62 1.88
N GLN A 108 -2.68 6.19 1.26
CA GLN A 108 -2.45 7.63 1.27
C GLN A 108 -3.55 8.39 0.51
N ARG A 109 -3.94 7.91 -0.69
CA ARG A 109 -5.05 8.50 -1.46
C ARG A 109 -6.37 8.42 -0.70
N ASP A 110 -6.66 7.26 -0.10
CA ASP A 110 -7.89 7.04 0.66
C ASP A 110 -7.91 7.95 1.90
N SER A 111 -6.78 8.08 2.60
CA SER A 111 -6.64 8.95 3.77
C SER A 111 -6.82 10.42 3.41
N GLN A 112 -6.24 10.87 2.28
CA GLN A 112 -6.45 12.22 1.77
C GLN A 112 -7.92 12.46 1.42
N PHE A 113 -8.56 11.53 0.71
CA PHE A 113 -9.97 11.64 0.36
C PHE A 113 -10.85 11.78 1.61
N VAL A 114 -10.66 10.92 2.61
CA VAL A 114 -11.42 10.97 3.87
C VAL A 114 -11.14 12.29 4.60
N ALA A 115 -9.91 12.78 4.63
CA ALA A 115 -9.58 14.06 5.25
C ALA A 115 -10.33 15.23 4.61
N HIS A 116 -10.44 15.26 3.27
CA HIS A 116 -11.22 16.28 2.56
C HIS A 116 -12.71 16.19 2.92
N VAL A 117 -13.29 14.98 2.89
CA VAL A 117 -14.70 14.78 3.27
C VAL A 117 -14.95 15.23 4.70
N ILE A 118 -14.07 14.88 5.64
CA ILE A 118 -14.20 15.31 7.04
C ILE A 118 -14.12 16.84 7.14
N ALA A 119 -13.20 17.48 6.42
CA ALA A 119 -13.06 18.94 6.43
C ALA A 119 -14.34 19.64 5.93
N ASP A 120 -14.89 19.17 4.81
CA ASP A 120 -16.13 19.70 4.23
C ASP A 120 -17.32 19.53 5.19
N VAL A 121 -17.44 18.33 5.79
CA VAL A 121 -18.52 18.02 6.74
C VAL A 121 -18.38 18.84 8.01
N LEU A 122 -17.15 19.02 8.52
CA LEU A 122 -16.91 19.82 9.72
C LEU A 122 -17.29 21.28 9.49
N ALA A 123 -16.91 21.85 8.34
CA ALA A 123 -17.30 23.20 7.95
C ALA A 123 -18.83 23.33 7.84
N GLU A 124 -19.50 22.39 7.15
CA GLU A 124 -20.96 22.38 7.03
C GLU A 124 -21.66 22.30 8.39
N LEU A 125 -21.17 21.41 9.27
CA LEU A 125 -21.72 21.24 10.62
C LEU A 125 -21.59 22.54 11.43
N GLN A 126 -20.43 23.20 11.38
CA GLN A 126 -20.20 24.44 12.11
C GLN A 126 -21.03 25.62 11.59
N GLU A 127 -21.23 25.72 10.27
CA GLU A 127 -21.97 26.82 9.65
C GLU A 127 -23.49 26.63 9.69
N ARG A 128 -23.95 25.40 9.44
CA ARG A 128 -25.35 25.09 9.11
C ARG A 128 -25.99 24.06 10.04
N GLY A 129 -25.19 23.32 10.81
CA GLY A 129 -25.69 22.24 11.67
C GLY A 129 -26.19 21.02 10.90
N THR A 130 -25.75 20.85 9.65
CA THR A 130 -26.15 19.77 8.73
C THR A 130 -24.93 18.99 8.24
N PHE A 131 -25.16 17.81 7.64
CA PHE A 131 -24.11 16.92 7.12
C PHE A 131 -24.43 16.39 5.70
N HIS A 132 -25.10 17.21 4.88
CA HIS A 132 -25.51 16.84 3.54
C HIS A 132 -24.32 16.52 2.62
N SER A 133 -23.20 17.23 2.77
CA SER A 133 -21.94 16.95 2.07
C SER A 133 -21.47 15.51 2.26
N LEU A 134 -21.59 14.95 3.47
CA LEU A 134 -21.28 13.54 3.75
C LEU A 134 -22.18 12.61 2.95
N PHE A 135 -23.48 12.91 2.90
CA PHE A 135 -24.44 12.09 2.16
C PHE A 135 -24.14 12.08 0.66
N LEU A 136 -23.78 13.24 0.10
CA LEU A 136 -23.37 13.37 -1.30
C LEU A 136 -22.07 12.59 -1.57
N ALA A 137 -21.04 12.75 -0.75
CA ALA A 137 -19.77 12.05 -0.89
C ALA A 137 -19.97 10.52 -0.84
N VAL A 138 -20.74 10.01 0.12
CA VAL A 138 -21.06 8.59 0.24
C VAL A 138 -21.90 8.10 -0.94
N GLY A 139 -22.84 8.91 -1.42
CA GLY A 139 -23.66 8.60 -2.59
C GLY A 139 -22.82 8.44 -3.86
N GLU A 140 -21.91 9.38 -4.08
CA GLU A 140 -20.98 9.35 -5.21
C GLU A 140 -20.04 8.15 -5.17
N GLU A 141 -19.48 7.80 -4.02
CA GLU A 141 -18.63 6.62 -3.88
C GLU A 141 -19.40 5.31 -4.09
N LYS A 142 -20.64 5.22 -3.60
CA LYS A 142 -21.52 4.06 -3.87
C LYS A 142 -21.80 3.93 -5.37
N ARG A 143 -22.08 5.04 -6.05
CA ARG A 143 -22.33 5.08 -7.50
C ARG A 143 -21.07 4.69 -8.27
N ARG A 144 -19.90 5.21 -7.89
CA ARG A 144 -18.60 4.87 -8.48
C ARG A 144 -18.33 3.36 -8.36
N LYS A 145 -18.55 2.79 -7.17
CA LYS A 145 -18.41 1.35 -6.93
C LYS A 145 -19.36 0.53 -7.78
N ALA A 146 -20.63 0.91 -7.87
CA ALA A 146 -21.62 0.22 -8.70
C ALA A 146 -21.22 0.22 -10.19
N ASN A 147 -20.74 1.37 -10.70
CA ASN A 147 -20.27 1.48 -12.08
C ASN A 147 -19.08 0.56 -12.38
N LEU A 148 -18.11 0.47 -11.46
CA LEU A 148 -16.97 -0.44 -11.62
C LEU A 148 -17.41 -1.91 -11.65
N LEU A 149 -18.35 -2.29 -10.78
CA LEU A 149 -18.89 -3.65 -10.76
C LEU A 149 -19.65 -3.98 -12.05
N ASP A 150 -20.44 -3.04 -12.58
CA ASP A 150 -21.14 -3.21 -13.86
C ASP A 150 -20.16 -3.41 -15.03
N ILE A 151 -19.07 -2.65 -15.07
CA ILE A 151 -18.00 -2.83 -16.07
C ILE A 151 -17.39 -4.23 -15.96
N ILE A 152 -17.08 -4.69 -14.74
CA ILE A 152 -16.51 -6.03 -14.51
C ILE A 152 -17.49 -7.11 -14.98
N ILE A 153 -18.77 -7.00 -14.63
CA ILE A 153 -19.80 -7.96 -15.04
C ILE A 153 -19.91 -8.01 -16.57
N ARG A 154 -19.88 -6.86 -17.26
CA ARG A 154 -19.89 -6.84 -18.73
C ARG A 154 -18.65 -7.46 -19.34
N LEU A 155 -17.47 -7.19 -18.78
CA LEU A 155 -16.21 -7.78 -19.25
C LEU A 155 -16.17 -9.30 -19.05
N TRP A 156 -16.86 -9.83 -18.05
CA TRP A 156 -16.93 -11.27 -17.77
C TRP A 156 -18.04 -11.99 -18.54
N SER A 157 -18.92 -11.25 -19.21
CA SER A 157 -20.01 -11.78 -20.03
C SER A 157 -19.65 -11.89 -21.52
N ILE A 158 -18.43 -11.49 -21.91
CA ILE A 158 -17.85 -11.61 -23.26
C ILE A 158 -16.81 -12.72 -23.23
#